data_AF-A0A9J6FDA3-F1
#
_entry.id   AF-A0A9J6FDA3-F1
#
_cell.length_a   1.000
_cell.length_b   1.000
_cell.length_c   1.000
_cell.angle_alpha   90.00
_cell.angle_beta   90.00
_cell.angle_gamma   90.00
#
_symmetry.space_group_name_H-M   'P 1'
#
loop_
_entity.id
_entity.type
_entity.pdbx_description
1 polymer ?
#
loop_
_entity_poly.entity_id
_entity_poly.type
_entity_poly.pdbx_seq_one_letter_code
_entity_poly.pdbx_strand_id
1 'polypeptide(L)'
;MQITSGLVYDHSCGNVLGAPTLPLADGSLPDDSLATHGLVFMLGGLSSRWKQVVGYHLTENSFCASSLKAEVIKIITACESLGLKIHVVVSDMAGGNMALWSRFGIHAGKV
;
A
#
# COMPACT_ATOMS: atom_id res chain seq x y z
N MET A 1 -3.74 -4.39 7.61
CA MET A 1 -4.29 -4.18 8.97
C MET A 1 -5.80 -4.15 8.87
N GLN A 2 -6.55 -4.98 9.60
CA GLN A 2 -8.01 -4.96 9.55
C GLN A 2 -8.57 -3.69 10.22
N ILE A 3 -9.61 -3.11 9.63
CA ILE A 3 -10.33 -1.95 10.18
C ILE A 3 -11.83 -2.26 10.25
N THR A 4 -12.56 -1.50 11.07
CA THR A 4 -14.03 -1.56 11.06
C THR A 4 -14.55 -0.86 9.82
N SER A 5 -15.20 -1.61 8.94
CA SER A 5 -15.82 -1.04 7.73
C SER A 5 -16.96 -0.08 8.09
N GLY A 6 -17.03 1.02 7.36
CA GLY A 6 -18.06 2.03 7.54
C GLY A 6 -17.68 3.32 6.81
N LEU A 7 -18.69 4.16 6.60
CA LEU A 7 -18.50 5.50 6.05
C LEU A 7 -18.41 6.51 7.18
N VAL A 8 -17.45 7.43 7.08
CA VAL A 8 -17.28 8.52 8.03
C VAL A 8 -17.14 9.81 7.25
N TYR A 9 -17.95 10.81 7.59
CA TYR A 9 -17.80 12.14 7.01
C TYR A 9 -16.72 12.92 7.76
N ASP A 10 -15.66 13.31 7.06
CA ASP A 10 -14.61 14.16 7.60
C ASP A 10 -14.95 15.63 7.36
N HIS A 11 -15.39 16.30 8.43
CA HIS A 11 -15.74 17.72 8.40
C HIS A 11 -14.56 18.64 8.05
N SER A 12 -13.32 18.22 8.30
CA SER A 12 -12.13 19.05 8.06
C SER A 12 -11.81 19.17 6.57
N CYS A 13 -12.07 18.09 5.82
CA CYS A 13 -11.76 17.98 4.40
C CYS A 13 -13.02 18.03 3.52
N GLY A 14 -14.21 17.98 4.11
CA GLY A 14 -15.49 18.00 3.39
C GLY A 14 -15.77 16.74 2.57
N ASN A 15 -15.10 15.63 2.90
CA ASN A 15 -15.14 14.39 2.13
C ASN A 15 -15.64 13.21 2.96
N VAL A 16 -16.30 12.27 2.30
CA VAL A 16 -16.66 10.97 2.88
C VAL A 16 -15.46 10.03 2.77
N LEU A 17 -15.07 9.44 3.90
CA LEU A 17 -14.05 8.40 4.00
C LEU A 17 -14.71 7.03 4.16
N GLY A 18 -13.99 5.97 3.77
CA GLY A 18 -14.42 4.59 3.98
C GLY A 18 -14.39 3.72 2.73
N ALA A 19 -14.33 4.32 1.54
CA ALA A 19 -14.12 3.60 0.29
C ALA A 19 -12.63 3.21 0.10
N PRO A 20 -12.33 2.13 -0.64
CA PRO A 20 -10.97 1.81 -1.06
C PRO A 20 -10.32 2.96 -1.82
N THR A 21 -9.02 3.16 -1.61
CA THR A 21 -8.20 4.16 -2.30
C THR A 21 -7.14 3.54 -3.21
N LEU A 22 -7.16 2.21 -3.35
CA LEU A 22 -6.43 1.47 -4.35
C LEU A 22 -7.41 0.60 -5.14
N PRO A 23 -7.20 0.46 -6.47
CA PRO A 23 -8.02 -0.44 -7.27
C PRO A 23 -7.96 -1.86 -6.70
N LEU A 24 -9.07 -2.59 -6.81
CA LEU A 24 -9.19 -4.00 -6.46
C LEU A 24 -8.37 -4.87 -7.42
N ALA A 25 -8.28 -6.17 -7.16
CA ALA A 25 -7.48 -7.09 -7.97
C ALA A 25 -7.88 -7.12 -9.46
N ASP A 26 -9.14 -6.82 -9.79
CA ASP A 26 -9.65 -6.72 -11.15
C ASP A 26 -9.38 -5.36 -11.82
N GLY A 27 -8.80 -4.41 -11.10
CA GLY A 27 -8.50 -3.05 -11.57
C GLY A 27 -9.65 -2.06 -11.40
N SER A 28 -10.80 -2.47 -10.86
CA SER A 28 -11.91 -1.58 -10.55
C SER A 28 -11.66 -0.78 -9.27
N LEU A 29 -12.27 0.39 -9.14
CA LEU A 29 -12.30 1.18 -7.90
C LEU A 29 -13.75 1.56 -7.62
N PRO A 30 -14.56 0.66 -7.02
CA PRO A 30 -15.98 0.90 -6.85
C PRO A 30 -16.25 1.89 -5.71
N ASP A 31 -16.98 2.96 -6.00
CA ASP A 31 -17.36 4.00 -5.03
C ASP A 31 -18.29 3.48 -3.92
N ASP A 32 -19.09 2.45 -4.22
CA ASP A 32 -20.06 1.86 -3.28
C ASP A 32 -19.45 0.81 -2.34
N SER A 33 -18.15 0.53 -2.48
CA SER A 33 -17.48 -0.46 -1.65
C SER A 33 -16.93 0.11 -0.35
N LEU A 34 -16.91 -0.73 0.69
CA LEU A 34 -16.34 -0.37 1.99
C LEU A 34 -15.00 -1.04 2.19
N ALA A 35 -13.99 -0.24 2.52
CA ALA A 35 -12.69 -0.74 2.91
C ALA A 35 -12.79 -1.60 4.16
N THR A 36 -12.07 -2.72 4.15
CA THR A 36 -11.96 -3.67 5.27
C THR A 36 -10.55 -3.65 5.88
N HIS A 37 -9.57 -3.10 5.15
CA HIS A 37 -8.18 -3.10 5.54
C HIS A 37 -7.50 -1.75 5.27
N GLY A 38 -6.59 -1.35 6.16
CA GLY A 38 -5.57 -0.34 5.90
C GLY A 38 -4.26 -1.00 5.45
N LEU A 39 -3.73 -0.53 4.32
CA LEU A 39 -2.40 -0.81 3.82
C LEU A 39 -1.48 0.38 4.14
N VAL A 40 -0.41 0.15 4.88
CA VAL A 40 0.46 1.23 5.40
C VAL A 40 1.88 1.06 4.88
N PHE A 41 2.47 2.15 4.41
CA PHE A 41 3.87 2.22 4.03
C PHE A 41 4.66 2.93 5.12
N MET A 42 5.71 2.27 5.59
CA MET A 42 6.55 2.76 6.67
C MET A 42 8.01 2.72 6.25
N LEU A 43 8.73 3.81 6.49
CA LEU A 43 10.18 3.84 6.43
C LEU A 43 10.74 3.40 7.78
N GLY A 44 11.83 2.63 7.74
CA GLY A 44 12.58 2.21 8.91
C GLY A 44 14.07 2.46 8.69
N GLY A 45 14.73 3.00 9.71
CA GLY A 45 16.18 3.14 9.69
C GLY A 45 16.88 1.80 9.73
N LEU A 46 17.85 1.59 8.83
CA LEU A 46 18.65 0.38 8.79
C LEU A 46 19.78 0.41 9.83
N SER A 47 20.54 1.51 9.88
CA SER A 47 21.68 1.67 10.80
C SER A 47 21.29 2.28 12.15
N SER A 48 20.18 3.00 12.21
CA SER A 48 19.68 3.66 13.41
C SER A 48 18.20 3.36 13.61
N ARG A 49 17.76 3.31 14.87
CA ARG A 49 16.39 2.89 15.19
C ARG A 49 15.42 4.07 15.06
N TRP A 50 14.78 4.19 13.91
CA TRP A 50 13.64 5.08 13.70
C TRP A 50 12.60 4.44 12.78
N LYS A 51 11.35 4.90 12.88
CA LYS A 51 10.24 4.47 12.03
C LYS A 51 9.32 5.64 11.75
N GLN A 52 8.84 5.77 10.52
CA GLN A 52 7.88 6.80 10.14
C GLN A 52 6.89 6.26 9.11
N VAL A 53 5.60 6.46 9.34
CA VAL A 53 4.57 6.21 8.33
C VAL A 53 4.66 7.30 7.27
N VAL A 54 4.75 6.91 6.00
CA VAL A 54 4.89 7.84 4.87
C VAL A 54 3.71 7.82 3.92
N GLY A 55 2.82 6.85 4.06
CA GLY A 55 1.61 6.76 3.26
C GLY A 55 0.72 5.62 3.72
N TYR A 56 -0.54 5.70 3.33
CA TYR A 56 -1.49 4.62 3.53
C TYR A 56 -2.51 4.61 2.39
N HIS A 57 -3.11 3.45 2.18
CA HIS A 57 -4.29 3.29 1.35
C HIS A 57 -5.33 2.45 2.08
N LEU A 58 -6.60 2.73 1.80
CA LEU A 58 -7.71 1.89 2.20
C LEU A 58 -7.92 0.83 1.12
N THR A 59 -8.16 -0.40 1.54
CA THR A 59 -8.26 -1.57 0.67
C THR A 59 -9.38 -2.47 1.17
N GLU A 60 -9.95 -3.27 0.27
CA GLU A 60 -10.74 -4.44 0.68
C GLU A 60 -9.82 -5.63 1.03
N ASN A 61 -10.34 -6.84 0.91
CA ASN A 61 -9.58 -8.09 1.00
C ASN A 61 -8.62 -8.29 -0.18
N SER A 62 -8.67 -7.42 -1.20
CA SER A 62 -7.81 -7.48 -2.38
C SER A 62 -7.40 -6.08 -2.85
N PHE A 63 -6.34 -6.04 -3.65
CA PHE A 63 -5.85 -4.83 -4.31
C PHE A 63 -5.07 -5.18 -5.59
N CYS A 64 -5.01 -4.25 -6.53
CA CYS A 64 -4.28 -4.38 -7.77
C CYS A 64 -2.77 -4.32 -7.51
N ALA A 65 -2.07 -5.42 -7.78
CA ALA A 65 -0.62 -5.51 -7.63
C ALA A 65 0.14 -4.50 -8.51
N SER A 66 -0.39 -4.14 -9.68
CA SER A 66 0.24 -3.15 -10.58
C SER A 66 0.15 -1.74 -10.01
N SER A 67 -1.01 -1.36 -9.44
CA SER A 67 -1.17 -0.07 -8.77
C SER A 67 -0.31 0.02 -7.51
N LEU A 68 -0.23 -1.07 -6.74
CA LEU A 68 0.65 -1.15 -5.58
C LEU A 68 2.13 -1.00 -5.97
N LYS A 69 2.58 -1.64 -7.05
CA LYS A 69 3.93 -1.47 -7.59
C LYS A 69 4.22 0.00 -7.93
N ALA A 70 3.28 0.68 -8.56
CA ALA A 70 3.43 2.09 -8.91
C ALA A 70 3.60 2.97 -7.66
N GLU A 71 2.80 2.74 -6.61
CA GLU A 71 2.94 3.48 -5.34
C GLU A 71 4.26 3.18 -4.63
N VAL A 72 4.73 1.93 -4.61
CA VAL A 72 6.05 1.57 -4.05
C VAL A 72 7.17 2.31 -4.78
N ILE A 73 7.16 2.32 -6.12
CA ILE A 73 8.16 3.03 -6.92
C ILE A 73 8.11 4.53 -6.63
N LYS A 74 6.92 5.12 -6.58
CA LYS A 74 6.73 6.54 -6.26
C LYS A 74 7.29 6.90 -4.89
N ILE A 75 7.05 6.08 -3.86
CA ILE A 75 7.63 6.28 -2.52
C ILE A 75 9.16 6.20 -2.58
N ILE A 76 9.71 5.19 -3.26
CA ILE A 76 11.16 5.03 -3.40
C ILE A 76 11.77 6.27 -4.07
N THR A 77 11.23 6.70 -5.22
CA THR A 77 11.71 7.86 -5.96
C THR A 77 11.63 9.14 -5.13
N ALA A 78 10.53 9.35 -4.41
CA ALA A 78 10.38 10.49 -3.51
C ALA A 78 11.44 10.48 -2.40
N CYS A 79 11.67 9.33 -1.76
CA CYS A 79 12.69 9.17 -0.73
C CYS A 79 14.10 9.45 -1.27
N GLU A 80 14.44 8.86 -2.43
CA GLU A 80 15.77 9.03 -3.02
C GLU A 80 16.03 10.48 -3.44
N SER A 81 15.00 11.20 -3.90
CA SER A 81 15.09 12.63 -4.23
C SER A 81 15.40 13.51 -3.02
N LEU A 82 14.99 13.07 -1.82
CA LEU A 82 15.27 13.73 -0.54
C LEU A 82 16.60 13.31 0.08
N GLY A 83 17.36 12.43 -0.59
CA GLY A 83 18.62 11.90 -0.09
C GLY A 83 18.48 10.68 0.82
N LEU A 84 17.27 10.14 1.00
CA LEU A 84 17.05 8.89 1.72
C LEU A 84 17.28 7.70 0.77
N LYS A 85 18.36 6.94 1.01
CA LYS A 85 18.69 5.76 0.20
C LYS A 85 17.86 4.56 0.64
N ILE A 86 17.03 4.04 -0.27
CA ILE A 86 16.22 2.86 -0.02
C ILE A 86 17.00 1.62 -0.46
N HIS A 87 17.45 0.82 0.52
CA HIS A 87 18.20 -0.40 0.25
C HIS A 87 17.33 -1.65 0.17
N VAL A 88 16.22 -1.69 0.91
CA VAL A 88 15.38 -2.88 1.06
C VAL A 88 13.92 -2.47 1.14
N VAL A 89 13.06 -3.24 0.47
CA VAL A 89 11.60 -3.23 0.65
C VAL A 89 11.20 -4.54 1.30
N VAL A 90 10.43 -4.48 2.38
CA VAL A 90 10.00 -5.66 3.15
C VAL A 90 8.48 -5.74 3.15
N SER A 91 7.93 -6.93 2.93
CA SER A 91 6.50 -7.24 3.03
C SER A 91 6.30 -8.56 3.77
N ASP A 92 5.07 -8.84 4.20
CA ASP A 92 4.71 -10.21 4.57
C ASP A 92 4.55 -11.13 3.34
N MET A 93 4.11 -12.36 3.56
CA MET A 93 3.90 -13.38 2.52
C MET A 93 2.43 -13.54 2.07
N ALA A 94 1.57 -12.55 2.31
CA ALA A 94 0.18 -12.61 1.87
C ALA A 94 0.07 -12.59 0.33
N GLY A 95 -1.04 -13.12 -0.20
CA GLY A 95 -1.28 -13.26 -1.65
C GLY A 95 -1.07 -11.97 -2.45
N GLY A 96 -1.54 -10.83 -1.93
CA GLY A 96 -1.36 -9.53 -2.57
C GLY A 96 0.11 -9.08 -2.66
N ASN A 97 0.91 -9.39 -1.64
CA ASN A 97 2.35 -9.09 -1.64
C ASN A 97 3.13 -10.05 -2.54
N MET A 98 2.77 -11.33 -2.60
CA MET A 98 3.34 -12.25 -3.59
C MET A 98 3.06 -11.79 -5.02
N ALA A 99 1.85 -11.31 -5.29
CA ALA A 99 1.49 -10.73 -6.59
C ALA A 99 2.30 -9.46 -6.90
N LEU A 100 2.51 -8.57 -5.92
CA LEU A 100 3.40 -7.41 -6.04
C LEU A 100 4.81 -7.83 -6.49
N TRP A 101 5.41 -8.81 -5.82
CA TRP A 101 6.76 -9.28 -6.14
C TRP A 101 6.86 -9.89 -7.53
N SER A 102 5.84 -10.64 -7.97
CA SER A 102 5.77 -11.13 -9.36
C SER A 102 5.76 -9.97 -10.37
N ARG A 103 5.12 -8.83 -10.05
CA ARG A 103 5.20 -7.62 -10.90
C ARG A 103 6.59 -6.97 -10.91
N PHE A 104 7.43 -7.24 -9.93
CA PHE A 104 8.86 -6.90 -9.93
C PHE A 104 9.75 -7.98 -10.58
N GLY A 105 9.17 -9.06 -11.10
CA GLY A 105 9.92 -10.18 -11.67
C GLY A 105 10.51 -11.13 -10.61
N ILE A 106 10.13 -10.96 -9.34
CA ILE A 106 10.60 -11.78 -8.23
C ILE A 106 9.59 -12.91 -8.00
N HIS A 107 10.07 -14.14 -8.11
CA HIS A 107 9.25 -15.35 -7.99
C HIS A 107 9.84 -16.25 -6.90
N ALA A 108 8.97 -16.88 -6.11
CA ALA A 108 9.36 -17.92 -5.17
C ALA A 108 9.03 -19.29 -5.79
N GLY A 109 10.05 -20.03 -6.24
CA GLY A 109 9.90 -21.36 -6.84
C GLY A 109 11.18 -21.83 -7.54
N LYS A 110 11.29 -23.14 -7.80
CA LYS A 110 12.32 -23.67 -8.69
C LYS A 110 11.95 -23.32 -10.13
N VAL A 111 12.85 -22.63 -10.82
CA VAL A 111 12.85 -22.51 -12.29
C VAL A 111 13.19 -23.88 -12.88
#